data_AF-K9CGU2-F1
#
_entry.id   AF-K9CGU2-F1
#
_cell.length_a   1.000
_cell.length_b   1.000
_cell.length_c   1.000
_cell.angle_alpha   90.00
_cell.angle_beta   90.00
_cell.angle_gamma   90.00
#
_symmetry.space_group_name_H-M   'P 1'
#
loop_
_entity.id
_entity.type
_entity.pdbx_description
1 polymer ?
#
loop_
_entity_poly.entity_id
_entity_poly.type
_entity_poly.pdbx_seq_one_letter_code
_entity_poly.pdbx_strand_id
1 'polypeptide(L)'
;MLQAAPLNKTVPITAFNRGKAGQIFSEVKQSGMAVVIKNNTPECVLLSPAQYDALLEELSDMHLLKLAEERLRHLYPQETVPFEEVCKKAGISYDVLDDMDEAEFE
;
A
#
# COMPACT_ATOMS: atom_id res chain seq x y z
N MET A 1 25.42 -2.64 2.55
CA MET A 1 25.47 -2.15 3.94
C MET A 1 24.04 -1.99 4.40
N LEU A 2 23.60 -2.70 5.44
CA LEU A 2 22.31 -2.41 6.08
C LEU A 2 22.44 -1.00 6.67
N GLN A 3 21.82 0.00 6.04
CA GLN A 3 21.64 1.29 6.69
C GLN A 3 20.81 1.02 7.95
N ALA A 4 21.33 1.43 9.11
CA ALA A 4 20.58 1.37 10.35
C ALA A 4 19.25 2.09 10.13
N ALA A 5 18.13 1.37 10.21
CA ALA A 5 16.82 1.97 10.11
C ALA A 5 16.74 3.09 11.16
N PRO A 6 16.30 4.31 10.80
CA PRO A 6 16.16 5.38 11.77
C PRO A 6 15.31 4.88 12.94
N LEU A 7 15.78 5.11 14.17
CA LEU A 7 15.01 4.80 15.37
C LEU A 7 13.65 5.48 15.25
N ASN A 8 12.57 4.69 15.23
CA ASN A 8 11.21 5.23 15.19
C ASN A 8 11.05 6.18 16.38
N LYS A 9 10.59 7.42 16.11
CA LYS A 9 10.29 8.39 17.16
C LYS A 9 9.35 7.73 18.18
N THR A 10 9.66 7.88 19.47
CA THR A 10 8.82 7.37 20.55
C THR A 10 8.09 8.52 21.25
N VAL A 11 6.85 8.26 21.66
CA VAL A 11 6.01 9.22 22.37
C VAL A 11 5.44 8.54 23.62
N PRO A 12 5.71 9.04 24.84
CA PRO A 12 5.09 8.47 26.03
C PRO A 12 3.58 8.76 26.04
N ILE A 13 2.76 7.79 26.42
CA ILE A 13 1.29 7.94 26.47
C ILE A 13 0.85 9.13 27.34
N THR A 14 1.65 9.48 28.35
CA THR A 14 1.40 10.62 29.24
C THR A 14 1.48 11.97 28.53
N ALA A 15 2.13 12.07 27.37
CA ALA A 15 2.18 13.30 26.57
C ALA A 15 0.80 13.65 26.00
N PHE A 16 -0.02 12.65 25.62
CA PHE A 16 -1.40 12.87 25.17
C PHE A 16 -2.25 13.49 26.27
N ASN A 17 -2.12 12.98 27.49
CA ASN A 17 -2.86 13.46 28.66
C ASN A 17 -2.44 14.87 29.12
N ARG A 18 -1.27 15.35 28.69
CA ARG A 18 -0.74 16.70 29.02
C ARG A 18 -1.05 17.74 27.95
N GLY A 19 -2.02 17.46 27.06
CA GLY A 19 -2.43 18.40 26.01
C GLY A 19 -1.46 18.52 24.83
N LYS A 20 -0.47 17.61 24.69
CA LYS A 20 0.48 17.64 23.57
C LYS A 20 -0.02 16.95 22.29
N ALA A 21 -1.29 16.52 22.26
CA ALA A 21 -1.84 15.74 21.14
C ALA A 21 -1.67 16.45 19.78
N GLY A 22 -1.98 17.75 19.70
CA GLY A 22 -1.84 18.52 18.46
C GLY A 22 -0.40 18.57 17.93
N GLN A 23 0.58 18.79 18.83
CA GLN A 23 2.00 18.76 18.46
C GLN A 23 2.41 17.37 17.98
N ILE A 24 2.02 16.32 18.70
CA ILE A 24 2.35 14.93 18.33
C ILE A 24 1.80 14.59 16.95
N PHE A 25 0.54 14.92 16.66
CA PHE A 25 -0.05 14.66 15.34
C PHE A 25 0.61 15.47 14.23
N SER A 26 0.98 16.73 14.49
CA SER A 26 1.73 17.54 13.52
C SER A 26 3.11 16.94 13.23
N GLU A 27 3.79 16.42 14.24
CA GLU A 27 5.08 15.75 14.07
C GLU A 27 4.92 14.43 13.29
N VAL A 28 3.94 13.59 13.63
CA VAL A 28 3.67 12.33 12.91
C VAL A 28 3.30 12.60 11.45
N LYS A 29 2.54 13.66 11.16
CA LYS A 29 2.23 14.06 9.78
C LYS A 29 3.48 14.36 8.96
N GLN A 30 4.55 14.87 9.59
CA GLN A 30 5.82 15.18 8.92
C GLN A 30 6.80 14.00 8.91
N SER A 31 6.89 13.24 10.00
CA SER A 31 7.83 12.13 10.15
C SER A 31 7.29 10.78 9.67
N GLY A 32 6.01 10.71 9.29
CA GLY A 32 5.32 9.50 8.82
C GLY A 32 4.83 8.57 9.94
N MET A 33 5.59 8.44 11.03
CA MET A 33 5.29 7.47 12.09
C MET A 33 5.82 7.90 13.47
N ALA A 34 5.17 7.40 14.53
CA ALA A 34 5.73 7.35 15.88
C ALA A 34 5.24 6.11 16.66
N VAL A 35 6.02 5.62 17.62
CA VAL A 35 5.64 4.52 18.52
C VAL A 35 5.22 5.08 19.87
N VAL A 36 4.01 4.77 20.32
CA VAL A 36 3.52 5.16 21.65
C VAL A 36 4.03 4.19 22.70
N ILE A 37 4.60 4.72 23.77
CA ILE A 37 5.15 3.96 24.88
C ILE A 37 4.26 4.12 26.12
N LYS A 38 3.88 3.01 26.76
CA LYS A 38 3.18 2.96 28.05
C LYS A 38 3.92 1.99 28.96
N ASN A 39 4.21 2.42 30.19
CA ASN A 39 4.96 1.61 31.16
C ASN A 39 6.28 1.03 30.61
N ASN A 40 7.02 1.82 29.82
CA ASN A 40 8.26 1.41 29.13
C ASN A 40 8.10 0.29 28.09
N THR A 41 6.88 0.03 27.63
CA THR A 41 6.59 -0.95 26.57
C THR A 41 5.87 -0.27 25.40
N PRO A 42 6.16 -0.64 24.14
CA PRO A 42 5.38 -0.21 22.99
C PRO A 42 3.91 -0.62 23.14
N GLU A 43 2.99 0.35 23.06
CA GLU A 43 1.55 0.12 23.16
C GLU A 43 0.91 0.14 21.75
N CYS A 44 1.26 1.12 20.91
CA CYS A 44 0.76 1.20 19.54
C CYS A 44 1.70 2.02 18.63
N VAL A 45 1.43 1.96 17.33
CA VAL A 45 2.09 2.79 16.32
C VAL A 45 1.08 3.81 15.80
N LEU A 46 1.51 5.08 15.74
CA LEU A 46 0.81 6.15 15.06
C LEU A 46 1.41 6.30 13.68
N LEU A 47 0.55 6.38 12.67
CA LEU A 47 0.92 6.62 11.28
C LEU A 47 0.25 7.89 10.79
N SER A 48 0.95 8.63 9.94
CA SER A 48 0.29 9.64 9.12
C SER A 48 -0.65 8.94 8.14
N PRO A 49 -1.74 9.61 7.69
CA PRO A 49 -2.62 9.05 6.67
C PRO A 49 -1.85 8.64 5.40
N ALA A 50 -0.96 9.51 4.91
CA ALA A 50 -0.15 9.22 3.73
C ALA A 50 0.74 7.96 3.88
N GLN A 51 1.32 7.74 5.07
CA GLN A 51 2.11 6.54 5.32
C GLN A 51 1.23 5.29 5.43
N TYR A 52 0.03 5.42 5.99
CA TYR A 52 -0.93 4.33 6.04
C TYR A 52 -1.39 3.92 4.64
N ASP A 53 -1.72 4.89 3.79
CA ASP A 53 -2.16 4.64 2.41
C ASP A 53 -1.04 3.99 1.59
N ALA A 54 0.19 4.51 1.68
CA ALA A 54 1.35 3.92 1.00
C ALA A 54 1.62 2.47 1.43
N LEU A 55 1.42 2.13 2.71
CA LEU A 55 1.56 0.75 3.18
C LEU A 55 0.48 -0.18 2.61
N LEU A 56 -0.75 0.31 2.44
CA LEU A 56 -1.83 -0.46 1.84
C LEU A 56 -1.60 -0.70 0.34
N GLU A 57 -1.08 0.31 -0.35
CA GLU A 57 -0.71 0.22 -1.76
C GLU A 57 0.42 -0.80 -1.96
N GLU A 58 1.52 -0.67 -1.20
CA GLU A 58 2.64 -1.61 -1.27
C GLU A 58 2.22 -3.06 -0.94
N LEU A 59 1.34 -3.24 0.05
CA LEU A 59 0.78 -4.57 0.36
C LEU A 59 -0.06 -5.13 -0.81
N SER A 60 -0.80 -4.28 -1.50
CA SER A 60 -1.62 -4.67 -2.64
C SER A 60 -0.74 -5.09 -3.82
N ASP A 61 0.32 -4.34 -4.09
CA ASP A 61 1.32 -4.66 -5.12
C ASP A 61 2.05 -5.97 -4.81
N MET A 62 2.41 -6.21 -3.55
CA MET A 62 3.00 -7.47 -3.12
C MET A 62 2.07 -8.67 -3.36
N HIS A 63 0.77 -8.52 -3.11
CA HIS A 63 -0.20 -9.57 -3.41
C HIS A 63 -0.33 -9.82 -4.91
N LEU A 64 -0.35 -8.75 -5.73
CA LEU A 64 -0.39 -8.86 -7.19
C LEU A 64 0.87 -9.53 -7.74
N LEU A 65 2.05 -9.15 -7.24
CA LEU A 65 3.32 -9.75 -7.61
C LEU A 65 3.34 -11.25 -7.28
N LYS A 66 2.94 -11.61 -6.07
CA LYS A 66 2.86 -13.02 -5.66
C LYS A 66 1.93 -13.82 -6.57
N LEU A 67 0.75 -13.28 -6.90
CA LEU A 67 -0.19 -13.92 -7.81
C LEU A 67 0.40 -14.08 -9.22
N ALA A 68 1.10 -13.07 -9.72
CA ALA A 68 1.78 -13.14 -11.00
C ALA A 68 2.87 -14.21 -11.00
N GLU A 69 3.70 -14.27 -9.97
CA GLU A 69 4.72 -15.32 -9.81
C GLU A 69 4.12 -16.73 -9.76
N GLU A 70 3.03 -16.92 -9.02
CA GLU A 70 2.30 -18.20 -8.96
C GLU A 70 1.78 -18.62 -10.34
N ARG A 71 1.17 -17.68 -11.08
CA ARG A 71 0.70 -17.92 -12.46
C ARG A 71 1.84 -18.27 -13.41
N LEU A 72 2.95 -17.54 -13.35
CA LEU A 72 4.10 -17.75 -14.21
C LEU A 72 4.81 -19.07 -13.91
N ARG A 73 4.90 -19.49 -12.64
CA ARG A 73 5.49 -20.76 -12.23
C ARG A 73 4.74 -21.97 -12.79
N HIS A 74 3.42 -21.84 -12.96
CA HIS A 74 2.55 -22.88 -13.48
C HIS A 74 2.05 -22.56 -14.91
N LEU A 75 2.79 -21.74 -15.66
CA LEU A 75 2.37 -21.32 -16.99
C LEU A 75 2.55 -22.45 -18.01
N TYR A 76 1.41 -22.92 -18.51
CA TYR A 76 1.34 -23.79 -19.67
C TYR A 76 0.72 -23.01 -20.83
N PRO A 77 1.41 -22.79 -21.97
CA PRO A 77 0.89 -21.98 -23.07
C PRO A 77 -0.51 -22.43 -23.56
N GLN A 78 -0.78 -23.73 -23.53
CA GLN A 78 -2.07 -24.31 -23.90
C GLN A 78 -3.23 -23.99 -22.93
N GLU A 79 -2.93 -23.53 -21.71
CA GLU A 79 -3.92 -23.10 -20.73
C GLU A 79 -4.20 -21.59 -20.79
N THR A 80 -3.48 -20.85 -21.64
CA THR A 80 -3.75 -19.44 -21.89
C THR A 80 -5.00 -19.25 -22.72
N VAL A 81 -5.71 -18.15 -22.47
CA VAL A 81 -6.90 -17.77 -23.22
C VAL A 81 -6.53 -16.58 -24.11
N PRO A 82 -6.77 -16.64 -25.43
CA PRO A 82 -6.57 -15.50 -26.32
C PRO A 82 -7.41 -14.30 -25.90
N PHE A 83 -6.88 -13.09 -26.09
CA PHE A 83 -7.54 -11.85 -25.69
C PHE A 83 -8.92 -11.70 -26.34
N GLU A 84 -9.06 -12.10 -27.60
CA GLU A 84 -10.31 -12.07 -28.38
C GLU A 84 -11.41 -12.90 -27.72
N GLU A 85 -11.05 -14.05 -27.15
CA GLU A 85 -11.99 -14.90 -26.45
C GLU A 85 -12.42 -14.29 -25.10
N VAL A 86 -11.51 -13.59 -24.41
CA VAL A 86 -11.82 -12.84 -23.18
C VAL A 86 -12.80 -11.71 -23.48
N CYS A 87 -12.52 -10.88 -24.49
CA CYS A 87 -13.40 -9.78 -24.93
C CYS A 87 -14.80 -10.29 -25.28
N LYS A 88 -14.88 -11.37 -26.08
CA LYS A 88 -16.15 -12.00 -26.45
C LYS A 88 -16.93 -12.49 -25.22
N LYS A 89 -16.28 -13.12 -24.24
CA LYS A 89 -16.92 -13.58 -23.00
C LYS A 89 -17.41 -12.41 -22.13
N ALA A 90 -16.67 -11.30 -22.13
CA ALA A 90 -17.02 -10.10 -21.39
C ALA A 90 -18.07 -9.21 -22.09
N GLY A 91 -18.46 -9.54 -23.33
CA GLY A 91 -19.39 -8.73 -24.12
C GLY A 91 -18.78 -7.43 -24.65
N ILE A 92 -17.45 -7.37 -24.75
CA ILE A 92 -16.68 -6.22 -25.23
C ILE A 92 -16.50 -6.35 -26.75
N SER A 93 -16.97 -5.36 -27.50
CA SER A 93 -16.72 -5.26 -28.95
C SER A 93 -15.41 -4.54 -29.22
N TYR A 94 -14.61 -5.06 -30.15
CA TYR A 94 -13.34 -4.43 -30.56
C TYR A 94 -13.54 -3.03 -31.15
N ASP A 95 -14.61 -2.83 -31.92
CA ASP A 95 -14.94 -1.53 -32.51
C ASP A 95 -15.13 -0.43 -31.46
N VAL A 96 -15.51 -0.80 -30.24
CA VAL A 96 -15.68 0.15 -29.12
C VAL A 96 -14.33 0.49 -28.48
N LEU A 97 -13.35 -0.42 -28.52
CA LEU A 97 -12.03 -0.20 -27.93
C LEU A 97 -11.16 0.75 -28.76
N ASP A 98 -11.26 0.67 -30.10
CA ASP A 98 -10.48 1.52 -31.01
C ASP A 98 -10.92 3.00 -30.95
N ASP A 99 -12.17 3.24 -30.55
CA ASP A 99 -12.76 4.58 -30.36
C ASP A 99 -12.58 5.12 -28.93
N MET A 100 -11.95 4.35 -28.02
CA MET A 100 -11.67 4.81 -26.65
C MET A 100 -10.38 5.63 -26.60
N ASP A 101 -10.45 6.79 -25.94
CA ASP A 101 -9.28 7.59 -25.64
C ASP A 101 -8.29 6.79 -24.76
N GLU A 102 -6.99 7.04 -24.94
CA GLU A 102 -5.96 6.46 -24.07
C GLU A 102 -6.26 6.79 -22.61
N ALA A 103 -6.20 5.78 -21.74
CA ALA A 103 -6.40 5.98 -20.32
C ALA A 103 -5.28 6.89 -19.77
N GLU A 104 -5.64 8.10 -19.36
CA GLU A 104 -4.76 8.97 -18.58
C GLU A 104 -4.65 8.40 -17.15
N PHE A 105 -3.45 7.94 -16.79
CA PHE A 105 -3.13 7.55 -15.42
C PHE A 105 -2.50 8.77 -14.72
N GLU A 106 -3.10 9.22 -13.62
CA GLU A 106 -2.55 10.25 -12.71
C GLU A 106 -1.53 9.66 -11.72
#